data_AF-A0A182P6E1-F1
#
_entry.id   AF-A0A182P6E1-F1
#
_cell.length_a   1.000
_cell.length_b   1.000
_cell.length_c   1.000
_cell.angle_alpha   90.00
_cell.angle_beta   90.00
_cell.angle_gamma   90.00
#
_symmetry.space_group_name_H-M   'P 1'
#
loop_
_entity.id
_entity.type
_entity.pdbx_description
1 polymer ?
#
loop_
_entity_poly.entity_id
_entity_poly.type
_entity_poly.pdbx_seq_one_letter_code
_entity_poly.pdbx_strand_id
1 'polypeptide(L)'
;MQREEKQLDMLLEAVLNRLNDLKHSIGVMIHRLETEYETINWPTFLDNFALISSHLTGLMKILSTEIGTPLRNLTVLPLMLTPERDEALLQLTEGRVPIFSHDLAPDYLRTKPDPGAESRQAAHEAKANNLTVEASMKQVAQYNKVISHVWDIISKAKEDWENESSTRPGIQQTSSMADTQALVAAVGLGNGLTAPVGPPTGAGVMIPPAIRQGSPMSAVSPSGNAPMGKMPSGIKTNIKSANQVHPYR
;
A
#
# COMPACT_ATOMS: atom_id res chain seq x y z
N MET A 1 -22.71 37.34 1.25
CA MET A 1 -23.68 37.05 0.17
C MET A 1 -23.02 36.75 -1.16
N GLN A 2 -22.66 37.73 -2.01
CA GLN A 2 -22.26 37.42 -3.41
C GLN A 2 -20.97 36.57 -3.55
N ARG A 3 -20.06 36.63 -2.57
CA ARG A 3 -18.88 35.75 -2.51
C ARG A 3 -19.20 34.34 -2.05
N GLU A 4 -20.14 34.19 -1.12
CA GLU A 4 -20.56 32.91 -0.56
C GLU A 4 -21.41 32.14 -1.57
N GLU A 5 -22.31 32.82 -2.29
CA GLU A 5 -23.09 32.23 -3.40
C GLU A 5 -22.17 31.68 -4.49
N LYS A 6 -21.17 32.46 -4.93
CA LYS A 6 -20.19 31.99 -5.92
C LYS A 6 -19.39 30.80 -5.43
N GLN A 7 -19.01 30.77 -4.15
CA GLN A 7 -18.31 29.62 -3.57
C GLN A 7 -19.21 28.37 -3.50
N LEU A 8 -20.50 28.57 -3.20
CA LEU A 8 -21.49 27.50 -3.20
C LEU A 8 -21.71 26.94 -4.61
N ASP A 9 -21.84 27.80 -5.62
CA ASP A 9 -22.00 27.37 -7.01
C ASP A 9 -20.80 26.55 -7.48
N MET A 10 -19.57 27.03 -7.20
CA MET A 10 -18.34 26.30 -7.51
C MET A 10 -18.28 24.94 -6.80
N LEU A 11 -18.75 24.87 -5.55
CA LEU A 11 -18.83 23.60 -4.81
C LEU A 11 -19.84 22.66 -5.46
N LEU A 12 -21.03 23.14 -5.78
CA LEU A 12 -22.09 22.34 -6.40
C LEU A 12 -21.63 21.78 -7.74
N GLU A 13 -20.97 22.59 -8.56
CA GLU A 13 -20.39 22.14 -9.84
C GLU A 13 -19.31 21.07 -9.62
N ALA A 14 -18.41 21.26 -8.65
CA ALA A 14 -17.39 20.27 -8.32
C ALA A 14 -17.99 18.94 -7.81
N VAL A 15 -19.04 19.01 -7.00
CA VAL A 15 -19.78 17.85 -6.48
C VAL A 15 -20.51 17.12 -7.62
N LEU A 16 -21.20 17.86 -8.49
CA LEU A 16 -21.90 17.31 -9.65
C LEU A 16 -20.92 16.60 -10.60
N ASN A 17 -19.77 17.20 -10.88
CA ASN A 17 -18.74 16.57 -11.71
C ASN A 17 -18.26 15.25 -11.09
N ARG A 18 -18.02 15.19 -9.78
CA ARG A 18 -17.63 13.94 -9.11
C ARG A 18 -18.74 12.89 -9.04
N LEU A 19 -20.00 13.31 -8.90
CA LEU A 19 -21.14 12.39 -8.99
C LEU A 19 -21.29 11.80 -10.39
N ASN A 20 -21.02 12.59 -11.44
CA ASN A 20 -21.05 12.11 -12.81
C ASN A 20 -19.93 11.09 -13.09
N ASP A 21 -18.71 11.32 -12.60
CA ASP A 21 -17.62 10.34 -12.70
C ASP A 21 -17.97 9.03 -11.98
N LEU A 22 -18.53 9.13 -10.77
CA LEU A 22 -18.94 7.97 -9.97
C LEU A 22 -20.05 7.18 -10.67
N LYS A 23 -21.06 7.87 -11.17
CA LYS A 23 -22.15 7.29 -11.95
C LYS A 23 -21.62 6.56 -13.18
N HIS A 24 -20.73 7.19 -13.95
CA HIS A 24 -20.15 6.56 -15.13
C HIS A 24 -19.39 5.29 -14.76
N SER A 25 -18.58 5.35 -13.70
CA SER A 25 -17.80 4.22 -13.19
C SER A 25 -18.68 3.04 -12.75
N ILE A 26 -19.79 3.32 -12.04
CA ILE A 26 -20.78 2.32 -11.66
C ILE A 26 -21.45 1.72 -12.90
N GLY A 27 -21.85 2.56 -13.86
CA GLY A 27 -22.45 2.10 -15.12
C GLY A 27 -21.54 1.18 -15.91
N VAL A 28 -20.25 1.53 -16.02
CA VAL A 28 -19.23 0.70 -16.67
C VAL A 28 -19.07 -0.64 -15.94
N MET A 29 -19.03 -0.63 -14.60
CA MET A 29 -18.91 -1.86 -13.81
C MET A 29 -20.14 -2.77 -13.98
N ILE A 30 -21.36 -2.22 -13.93
CA ILE A 30 -22.59 -2.97 -14.18
C ILE A 30 -22.56 -3.57 -15.59
N HIS A 31 -22.24 -2.76 -16.61
CA HIS A 31 -22.17 -3.24 -17.97
C HIS A 31 -21.21 -4.41 -18.13
N ARG A 32 -19.99 -4.30 -17.58
CA ARG A 32 -19.00 -5.41 -17.58
C ARG A 32 -19.50 -6.64 -16.84
N LEU A 33 -20.20 -6.47 -15.72
CA LEU A 33 -20.79 -7.58 -14.97
C LEU A 33 -21.94 -8.24 -15.74
N GLU A 34 -22.62 -7.55 -16.63
CA GLU A 34 -23.70 -8.12 -17.43
C GLU A 34 -23.19 -8.79 -18.72
N THR A 35 -22.16 -8.23 -19.37
CA THR A 35 -21.63 -8.74 -20.65
C THR A 35 -20.45 -9.69 -20.51
N GLU A 36 -19.58 -9.49 -19.52
CA GLU A 36 -18.30 -10.18 -19.38
C GLU A 36 -18.24 -11.09 -18.15
N TYR A 37 -19.38 -11.49 -17.56
CA TYR A 37 -19.40 -12.24 -16.29
C TYR A 37 -18.63 -13.57 -16.31
N GLU A 38 -18.55 -14.23 -17.46
CA GLU A 38 -17.80 -15.49 -17.62
C GLU A 38 -16.29 -15.27 -17.85
N THR A 39 -15.92 -14.08 -18.33
CA THR A 39 -14.56 -13.75 -18.77
C THR A 39 -13.84 -12.77 -17.85
N ILE A 40 -14.54 -12.18 -16.88
CA ILE A 40 -13.97 -11.17 -15.99
C ILE A 40 -12.99 -11.81 -15.00
N ASN A 41 -11.76 -11.31 -15.01
CA ASN A 41 -10.73 -11.73 -14.07
C ASN A 41 -10.86 -10.94 -12.77
N TRP A 42 -10.60 -11.61 -11.64
CA TRP A 42 -10.67 -11.00 -10.31
C TRP A 42 -9.83 -9.72 -10.15
N PRO A 43 -8.58 -9.63 -10.65
CA PRO A 43 -7.82 -8.37 -10.58
C PRO A 43 -8.51 -7.21 -11.30
N THR A 44 -9.04 -7.45 -12.50
CA THR A 44 -9.76 -6.44 -13.27
C THR A 44 -11.02 -5.98 -12.54
N PHE A 45 -11.75 -6.90 -11.91
CA PHE A 45 -12.89 -6.55 -11.07
C PHE A 45 -12.49 -5.66 -9.89
N LEU A 46 -11.41 -6.02 -9.19
CA LEU A 46 -10.88 -5.24 -8.07
C LEU A 46 -10.41 -3.84 -8.49
N ASP A 47 -9.77 -3.70 -9.66
CA ASP A 47 -9.34 -2.40 -10.17
C ASP A 47 -10.54 -1.48 -10.44
N ASN A 48 -11.61 -2.01 -11.03
CA ASN A 48 -12.85 -1.24 -11.24
C ASN A 48 -13.50 -0.85 -9.90
N PHE A 49 -13.50 -1.76 -8.92
CA PHE A 49 -14.02 -1.47 -7.58
C PHE A 49 -13.16 -0.43 -6.84
N ALA A 50 -11.84 -0.49 -6.97
CA ALA A 50 -10.91 0.49 -6.41
C ALA A 50 -11.13 1.88 -7.02
N LEU A 51 -11.42 1.95 -8.31
CA LEU A 51 -11.75 3.20 -9.01
C LEU A 51 -13.04 3.83 -8.45
N ILE A 52 -14.11 3.04 -8.27
CA ILE A 52 -15.35 3.51 -7.63
C ILE A 52 -15.08 4.01 -6.20
N SER A 53 -14.30 3.25 -5.44
CA SER A 53 -13.92 3.62 -4.05
C SER A 53 -13.12 4.93 -3.99
N SER A 54 -12.25 5.16 -4.97
CA SER A 54 -11.50 6.40 -5.13
C SER A 54 -12.42 7.59 -5.42
N HIS A 55 -13.37 7.45 -6.36
CA HIS A 55 -14.36 8.49 -6.63
C HIS A 55 -15.21 8.83 -5.40
N LEU A 56 -15.66 7.82 -4.65
CA LEU A 56 -16.44 8.00 -3.43
C LEU A 56 -15.63 8.75 -2.35
N THR A 57 -14.36 8.37 -2.16
CA THR A 57 -13.47 9.03 -1.21
C THR A 57 -13.17 10.48 -1.62
N GLY A 58 -12.98 10.73 -2.91
CA GLY A 58 -12.84 12.07 -3.47
C GLY A 58 -14.07 12.94 -3.18
N LEU A 59 -15.28 12.39 -3.39
CA LEU A 59 -16.54 13.08 -3.08
C LEU A 59 -16.65 13.38 -1.57
N MET A 60 -16.38 12.40 -0.71
CA MET A 60 -16.41 12.61 0.75
C MET A 60 -15.43 13.71 1.18
N LYS A 61 -14.25 13.78 0.56
CA LYS A 61 -13.26 14.82 0.86
C LYS A 61 -13.76 16.22 0.50
N ILE A 62 -14.40 16.38 -0.65
CA ILE A 62 -15.00 17.66 -1.09
C ILE A 62 -16.13 18.08 -0.14
N LEU A 63 -16.98 17.14 0.27
CA LEU A 63 -18.08 17.41 1.20
C LEU A 63 -17.59 17.69 2.64
N SER A 64 -16.44 17.13 3.01
CA SER A 64 -15.84 17.32 4.34
C SER A 64 -14.96 18.57 4.46
N THR A 65 -14.54 19.17 3.35
CA THR A 65 -13.79 20.44 3.37
C THR A 65 -14.64 21.60 3.90
N GLU A 66 -13.98 22.64 4.43
CA GLU A 66 -14.66 23.84 5.00
C GLU A 66 -15.67 24.49 4.05
N ILE A 67 -15.47 24.35 2.73
CA ILE A 67 -16.37 24.84 1.67
C ILE A 67 -17.75 24.14 1.73
N GLY A 68 -17.84 22.91 2.25
CA GLY A 68 -19.10 22.15 2.42
C GLY A 68 -19.87 22.49 3.71
N THR A 69 -19.28 23.24 4.63
CA THR A 69 -19.92 23.66 5.89
C THR A 69 -21.22 24.46 5.68
N PRO A 70 -21.32 25.39 4.71
CA PRO A 70 -22.55 26.11 4.42
C PRO A 70 -23.73 25.21 4.02
N LEU A 71 -23.49 24.07 3.36
CA LEU A 71 -24.56 23.14 2.97
C LEU A 71 -25.32 22.60 4.18
N ARG A 72 -24.67 22.48 5.34
CA ARG A 72 -25.31 22.02 6.57
C ARG A 72 -26.31 23.03 7.14
N ASN A 73 -26.14 24.30 6.80
CA ASN A 73 -26.99 25.41 7.26
C ASN A 73 -28.08 25.77 6.25
N LEU A 74 -28.08 25.14 5.08
CA LEU A 74 -29.06 25.33 4.03
C LEU A 74 -30.05 24.16 4.02
N THR A 75 -31.28 24.45 3.61
CA THR A 75 -32.33 23.45 3.41
C THR A 75 -32.84 23.54 1.98
N VAL A 76 -33.11 22.38 1.40
CA VAL A 76 -33.75 22.28 0.08
C VAL A 76 -35.25 22.19 0.31
N LEU A 77 -36.00 23.12 -0.28
CA LEU A 77 -37.46 23.15 -0.24
C LEU A 77 -37.99 23.23 -1.67
N PRO A 78 -38.95 22.37 -2.06
CA PRO A 78 -39.70 22.55 -3.30
C PRO A 78 -40.41 23.91 -3.31
N LEU A 79 -40.17 24.72 -4.34
CA LEU A 79 -40.90 25.98 -4.54
C LEU A 79 -42.22 25.76 -5.27
N MET A 80 -42.27 24.75 -6.14
CA MET A 80 -43.44 24.39 -6.94
C MET A 80 -43.47 22.87 -7.10
N LEU A 81 -44.65 22.29 -7.02
CA LEU A 81 -44.91 20.87 -7.26
C LEU A 81 -45.95 20.78 -8.37
N THR A 82 -45.63 20.04 -9.42
CA THR A 82 -46.46 19.96 -10.62
C THR A 82 -46.56 18.50 -11.06
N PRO A 83 -47.78 17.99 -11.36
CA PRO A 83 -47.97 16.65 -11.90
C PRO A 83 -47.68 16.57 -13.42
N GLU A 84 -47.41 17.71 -14.04
CA GLU A 84 -47.03 17.80 -15.45
C GLU A 84 -45.57 17.42 -15.64
N ARG A 85 -45.29 16.85 -16.81
CA ARG A 85 -43.96 16.49 -17.22
C ARG A 85 -43.13 17.76 -17.48
N ASP A 86 -41.98 17.84 -16.83
CA ASP A 86 -41.03 18.92 -17.04
C ASP A 86 -39.87 18.41 -17.92
N GLU A 87 -39.85 18.83 -19.18
CA GLU A 87 -38.80 18.43 -20.14
C GLU A 87 -37.42 18.98 -19.76
N ALA A 88 -37.34 20.14 -19.10
CA ALA A 88 -36.06 20.70 -18.66
C ALA A 88 -35.49 19.89 -17.50
N LEU A 89 -36.33 19.53 -16.52
CA LEU A 89 -35.95 18.66 -15.42
C LEU A 89 -35.57 17.26 -15.91
N LEU A 90 -36.33 16.72 -16.87
CA LEU A 90 -36.03 15.45 -17.50
C LEU A 90 -34.66 15.47 -18.18
N GLN A 91 -34.35 16.52 -18.95
CA GLN A 91 -33.06 16.66 -19.61
C GLN A 91 -31.91 16.78 -18.60
N LEU A 92 -32.07 17.61 -17.57
CA LEU A 92 -31.06 17.82 -16.52
C LEU A 92 -30.79 16.56 -15.69
N THR A 93 -31.81 15.74 -15.46
CA THR A 93 -31.69 14.51 -14.67
C THR A 93 -31.42 13.26 -15.52
N GLU A 94 -31.15 13.45 -16.81
CA GLU A 94 -30.95 12.37 -17.78
C GLU A 94 -32.07 11.33 -17.76
N GLY A 95 -33.31 11.81 -17.72
CA GLY A 95 -34.51 10.98 -17.77
C GLY A 95 -34.97 10.38 -16.45
N ARG A 96 -34.30 10.68 -15.32
CA ARG A 96 -34.62 10.06 -14.02
C ARG A 96 -35.81 10.69 -13.31
N VAL A 97 -35.98 12.00 -13.47
CA VAL A 97 -37.05 12.76 -12.82
C VAL A 97 -37.93 13.39 -13.90
N PRO A 98 -38.95 12.66 -14.40
CA PRO A 98 -39.85 13.19 -15.42
C PRO A 98 -40.90 14.16 -14.86
N ILE A 99 -41.26 13.99 -13.58
CA ILE A 99 -42.33 14.71 -12.89
C ILE A 99 -41.87 14.97 -11.46
N PHE A 100 -42.21 16.15 -10.92
CA PHE A 100 -41.91 16.51 -9.53
C PHE A 100 -43.20 16.89 -8.79
N SER A 101 -43.97 15.86 -8.43
CA SER A 101 -45.32 15.93 -7.86
C SER A 101 -45.34 15.66 -6.36
N HIS A 102 -46.48 15.90 -5.71
CA HIS A 102 -46.66 15.75 -4.26
C HIS A 102 -46.44 14.32 -3.72
N ASP A 103 -46.67 13.32 -4.55
CA ASP A 103 -46.47 11.90 -4.25
C ASP A 103 -45.00 11.46 -4.37
N LEU A 104 -44.25 12.03 -5.33
CA LEU A 104 -42.85 11.65 -5.59
C LEU A 104 -41.82 12.52 -4.85
N ALA A 105 -42.15 13.78 -4.55
CA ALA A 105 -41.25 14.70 -3.87
C ALA A 105 -40.68 14.14 -2.54
N PRO A 106 -41.46 13.42 -1.69
CA PRO A 106 -40.91 12.80 -0.48
C PRO A 106 -39.82 11.77 -0.76
N ASP A 107 -39.94 11.01 -1.86
CA ASP A 107 -38.96 10.00 -2.24
C ASP A 107 -37.68 10.64 -2.79
N TYR A 108 -37.81 11.68 -3.62
CA TYR A 108 -36.65 12.40 -4.18
C TYR A 108 -35.87 13.22 -3.14
N LEU A 109 -36.55 13.75 -2.12
CA LEU A 109 -35.93 14.53 -1.04
C LEU A 109 -35.69 13.71 0.23
N ARG A 110 -35.79 12.39 0.14
CA ARG A 110 -35.61 11.52 1.29
C ARG A 110 -34.19 11.63 1.85
N THR A 111 -34.08 12.07 3.11
CA THR A 111 -32.83 12.09 3.89
C THR A 111 -32.69 10.90 4.84
N LYS A 112 -33.77 10.13 5.01
CA LYS A 112 -33.76 8.95 5.88
C LYS A 112 -32.86 7.84 5.28
N PRO A 113 -31.83 7.36 6.00
CA PRO A 113 -30.96 6.28 5.55
C PRO A 113 -31.72 4.99 5.19
N ASP A 114 -31.04 4.09 4.49
CA ASP A 114 -31.58 2.74 4.27
C ASP A 114 -31.73 1.98 5.61
N PRO A 115 -32.71 1.06 5.73
CA PRO A 115 -32.94 0.33 6.98
C PRO A 115 -31.72 -0.44 7.50
N GLY A 116 -30.85 -0.91 6.60
CA GLY A 116 -29.62 -1.62 6.98
C GLY A 116 -28.58 -0.69 7.61
N ALA A 117 -28.38 0.50 7.04
CA ALA A 117 -27.57 1.55 7.63
C ALA A 117 -28.14 2.05 8.95
N GLU A 118 -29.46 2.25 9.05
CA GLU A 118 -30.15 2.66 10.28
C GLU A 118 -29.92 1.63 11.41
N SER A 119 -30.07 0.34 11.11
CA SER A 119 -29.82 -0.74 12.08
C SER A 119 -28.36 -0.78 12.54
N ARG A 120 -27.40 -0.63 11.61
CA ARG A 120 -25.96 -0.56 11.96
C ARG A 120 -25.65 0.65 12.81
N GLN A 121 -26.17 1.82 12.46
CA GLN A 121 -25.98 3.05 13.22
C GLN A 121 -26.55 2.91 14.64
N ALA A 122 -27.77 2.39 14.79
CA ALA A 122 -28.38 2.14 16.09
C ALA A 122 -27.54 1.16 16.95
N ALA A 123 -26.97 0.12 16.34
CA ALA A 123 -26.08 -0.80 17.03
C ALA A 123 -24.77 -0.12 17.49
N HIS A 124 -24.20 0.78 16.70
CA HIS A 124 -23.03 1.57 17.08
C HIS A 124 -23.34 2.58 18.18
N GLU A 125 -24.49 3.25 18.09
CA GLU A 125 -24.96 4.21 19.08
C GLU A 125 -25.25 3.54 20.43
N ALA A 126 -25.89 2.37 20.42
CA ALA A 126 -26.10 1.57 21.63
C ALA A 126 -24.75 1.17 22.29
N LYS A 127 -23.74 0.81 21.50
CA LYS A 127 -22.39 0.52 22.02
C LYS A 127 -21.72 1.77 22.58
N ALA A 128 -21.87 2.92 21.93
CA ALA A 128 -21.30 4.18 22.38
C ALA A 128 -21.92 4.66 23.70
N ASN A 129 -23.24 4.53 23.85
CA ASN A 129 -23.98 4.92 25.06
C ASN A 129 -23.61 4.08 26.30
N ASN A 130 -23.07 2.88 26.11
CA ASN A 130 -22.57 2.03 27.20
C ASN A 130 -21.19 2.46 27.72
N LEU A 131 -20.54 3.44 27.10
CA LEU A 131 -19.21 3.92 27.47
C LEU A 131 -19.30 5.32 28.11
N THR A 132 -18.59 5.54 29.20
CA THR A 132 -18.51 6.89 29.79
C THR A 132 -17.63 7.79 28.91
N VAL A 133 -17.91 9.09 28.90
CA VAL A 133 -17.17 10.07 28.07
C VAL A 133 -15.68 10.07 28.42
N GLU A 134 -15.34 9.98 29.70
CA GLU A 134 -13.95 9.94 30.18
C GLU A 134 -13.22 8.66 29.75
N ALA A 135 -13.87 7.49 29.87
CA ALA A 135 -13.29 6.23 29.41
C ALA A 135 -13.08 6.23 27.89
N SER A 136 -14.02 6.79 27.14
CA SER A 136 -13.95 6.94 25.68
C SER A 136 -12.74 7.78 25.27
N MET A 137 -12.55 8.96 25.88
CA MET A 137 -11.41 9.84 25.57
C MET A 137 -10.06 9.18 25.89
N LYS A 138 -9.95 8.51 27.04
CA LYS A 138 -8.73 7.78 27.42
C LYS A 138 -8.41 6.66 26.44
N GLN A 139 -9.44 5.91 26.01
CA GLN A 139 -9.30 4.83 25.05
C GLN A 139 -8.89 5.34 23.66
N VAL A 140 -9.48 6.44 23.18
CA VAL A 140 -9.09 7.10 21.92
C VAL A 140 -7.63 7.54 21.96
N ALA A 141 -7.21 8.20 23.05
CA ALA A 141 -5.82 8.65 23.19
C ALA A 141 -4.83 7.46 23.20
N GLN A 142 -5.18 6.37 23.88
CA GLN A 142 -4.38 5.14 23.88
C GLN A 142 -4.29 4.51 22.50
N TYR A 143 -5.41 4.38 21.77
CA TYR A 143 -5.40 3.82 20.42
C TYR A 143 -4.61 4.69 19.44
N ASN A 144 -4.78 6.01 19.49
CA ASN A 144 -3.98 6.92 18.66
C ASN A 144 -2.49 6.73 18.91
N LYS A 145 -2.07 6.61 20.18
CA LYS A 145 -0.66 6.34 20.52
C LYS A 145 -0.15 5.01 19.92
N VAL A 146 -0.95 3.95 19.99
CA VAL A 146 -0.57 2.64 19.41
C VAL A 146 -0.51 2.71 17.89
N ILE A 147 -1.51 3.31 17.25
CA ILE A 147 -1.56 3.46 15.78
C ILE A 147 -0.37 4.29 15.29
N SER A 148 -0.09 5.43 15.92
CA SER A 148 1.08 6.25 15.59
C SER A 148 2.37 5.47 15.77
N HIS A 149 2.52 4.72 16.86
CA HIS A 149 3.73 3.93 17.08
C HIS A 149 3.93 2.84 16.02
N VAL A 150 2.87 2.12 15.65
CA VAL A 150 2.92 1.11 14.57
C VAL A 150 3.22 1.77 13.23
N TRP A 151 2.61 2.93 12.96
CA TRP A 151 2.87 3.72 11.77
C TRP A 151 4.34 4.15 11.68
N ASP A 152 4.94 4.61 12.78
CA ASP A 152 6.35 5.01 12.84
C ASP A 152 7.28 3.82 12.56
N ILE A 153 6.99 2.65 13.12
CA ILE A 153 7.76 1.42 12.86
C ILE A 153 7.70 1.07 11.37
N ILE A 154 6.51 1.08 10.76
CA ILE A 154 6.32 0.76 9.34
C ILE A 154 7.01 1.80 8.45
N SER A 155 6.86 3.08 8.78
CA SER A 155 7.46 4.18 8.03
C SER A 155 8.98 4.11 8.06
N LYS A 156 9.55 3.85 9.24
CA LYS A 156 11.00 3.65 9.39
C LYS A 156 11.49 2.43 8.61
N ALA A 157 10.78 1.29 8.70
CA ALA A 157 11.14 0.09 7.94
C ALA A 157 11.11 0.33 6.42
N LYS A 158 10.14 1.13 5.94
CA LYS A 158 10.08 1.56 4.54
C LYS A 158 11.27 2.43 4.14
N GLU A 159 11.64 3.40 4.97
CA GLU A 159 12.81 4.27 4.74
C GLU A 159 14.12 3.47 4.73
N ASP A 160 14.29 2.55 5.68
CA ASP A 160 15.44 1.64 5.73
C ASP A 160 15.54 0.77 4.47
N TRP A 161 14.42 0.23 3.97
CA TRP A 161 14.38 -0.54 2.71
C TRP A 161 14.68 0.31 1.48
N GLU A 162 14.17 1.55 1.41
CA GLU A 162 14.46 2.47 0.29
C GLU A 162 15.94 2.88 0.28
N ASN A 163 16.53 3.10 1.46
CA ASN A 163 17.95 3.39 1.65
C ASN A 163 18.85 2.19 1.33
N GLU A 164 18.49 0.97 1.75
CA GLU A 164 19.21 -0.26 1.38
C GLU A 164 19.13 -0.55 -0.13
N SER A 165 17.99 -0.24 -0.78
CA SER A 165 17.85 -0.39 -2.23
C SER A 165 18.70 0.63 -3.00
N SER A 166 18.84 1.85 -2.47
CA SER A 166 19.63 2.94 -3.07
C SER A 166 21.13 2.81 -2.81
N THR A 167 21.53 2.07 -1.78
CA THR A 167 22.94 1.85 -1.41
C THR A 167 23.54 0.57 -1.95
N ARG A 168 22.79 -0.27 -2.70
CA ARG A 168 23.41 -1.31 -3.52
C ARG A 168 24.20 -0.66 -4.66
N PRO A 169 25.54 -0.68 -4.65
CA PRO A 169 26.28 -0.52 -5.89
C PRO A 169 25.85 -1.72 -6.75
N GLY A 170 25.56 -1.48 -8.04
CA GLY A 170 24.96 -2.46 -8.94
C GLY A 170 25.57 -3.85 -8.81
N ILE A 171 24.73 -4.88 -9.00
CA ILE A 171 25.05 -6.30 -9.23
C ILE A 171 26.40 -6.68 -8.58
N GLN A 172 26.36 -7.34 -7.41
CA GLN A 172 27.56 -7.97 -6.82
C GLN A 172 28.41 -8.53 -7.96
N GLN A 173 29.62 -8.00 -8.13
CA GLN A 173 30.48 -8.33 -9.25
C GLN A 173 30.74 -9.84 -9.22
N THR A 174 29.98 -10.60 -10.01
CA THR A 174 30.06 -12.07 -10.06
C THR A 174 31.28 -12.55 -10.82
N SER A 175 32.01 -11.62 -11.45
CA SER A 175 33.17 -11.90 -12.30
C SER A 175 34.31 -10.93 -12.02
N SER A 176 35.44 -11.47 -11.57
CA SER A 176 36.71 -10.77 -11.44
C SER A 176 37.50 -10.90 -12.74
N MET A 177 37.89 -9.76 -13.32
CA MET A 177 38.73 -9.74 -14.53
C MET A 177 40.13 -10.33 -14.24
N ALA A 178 40.64 -10.15 -13.02
CA ALA A 178 41.92 -10.70 -12.59
C ALA A 178 41.87 -12.23 -12.52
N ASP A 179 40.78 -12.79 -11.97
CA ASP A 179 40.61 -14.25 -11.87
C ASP A 179 40.45 -14.86 -13.27
N THR A 180 39.76 -14.15 -14.16
CA THR A 180 39.61 -14.56 -15.57
C THR A 180 40.95 -14.59 -16.28
N GLN A 181 41.79 -13.57 -16.08
CA GLN A 181 43.14 -13.53 -16.66
C GLN A 181 44.06 -14.61 -16.07
N ALA A 182 43.94 -14.89 -14.77
CA ALA A 182 44.69 -15.96 -14.11
C ALA A 182 44.31 -17.34 -14.67
N LEU A 183 43.02 -17.61 -14.87
CA LEU A 183 42.54 -18.85 -15.50
C LEU A 183 43.02 -18.97 -16.95
N VAL A 184 42.96 -17.89 -17.73
CA VAL A 184 43.45 -17.90 -19.12
C VAL A 184 44.97 -18.14 -19.17
N ALA A 185 45.74 -17.56 -18.26
CA ALA A 185 47.18 -17.79 -18.18
C ALA A 185 47.51 -19.22 -17.71
N ALA A 186 46.75 -19.78 -16.78
CA ALA A 186 46.93 -21.16 -16.34
C ALA A 186 46.59 -22.16 -17.46
N VAL A 187 45.52 -21.92 -18.23
CA VAL A 187 45.10 -22.82 -19.33
C VAL A 187 45.96 -22.64 -20.58
N GLY A 188 46.28 -21.40 -20.96
CA GLY A 188 47.01 -21.11 -22.19
C GLY A 188 48.53 -21.23 -22.07
N LEU A 189 49.10 -20.89 -20.91
CA LEU A 189 50.55 -20.84 -20.69
C LEU A 189 51.03 -21.84 -19.62
N GLY A 190 50.12 -22.57 -18.97
CA GLY A 190 50.46 -23.48 -17.86
C GLY A 190 50.91 -22.76 -16.59
N ASN A 191 50.70 -21.44 -16.50
CA ASN A 191 51.23 -20.64 -15.41
C ASN A 191 50.57 -21.02 -14.07
N GLY A 192 51.34 -21.54 -13.12
CA GLY A 192 50.86 -21.97 -11.80
C GLY A 192 50.45 -23.45 -11.71
N LEU A 193 50.55 -24.23 -12.79
CA LEU A 193 50.37 -25.69 -12.73
C LEU A 193 51.72 -26.37 -12.47
N THR A 194 51.97 -26.81 -11.24
CA THR A 194 53.12 -27.66 -10.95
C THR A 194 52.80 -29.10 -11.38
N ALA A 195 53.66 -29.68 -12.22
CA ALA A 195 53.52 -31.08 -12.59
C ALA A 195 53.66 -31.96 -11.34
N PRO A 196 52.82 -32.99 -11.15
CA PRO A 196 52.96 -33.90 -10.02
C PRO A 196 54.28 -34.67 -10.18
N VAL A 197 55.22 -34.40 -9.27
CA VAL A 197 56.48 -35.13 -9.15
C VAL A 197 56.17 -36.56 -8.72
N GLY A 198 56.20 -37.50 -9.67
CA GLY A 198 56.33 -38.92 -9.37
C GLY A 198 57.78 -39.27 -8.95
N PRO A 199 58.01 -40.24 -8.05
CA PRO A 199 59.36 -40.65 -7.64
C PRO A 199 59.91 -41.79 -8.54
N PRO A 200 61.16 -42.26 -8.36
CA PRO A 200 62.46 -41.56 -8.41
C PRO A 200 63.51 -42.33 -9.27
N THR A 201 64.49 -41.68 -9.93
CA THR A 201 65.79 -42.34 -10.27
C THR A 201 66.85 -41.33 -10.72
N GLY A 202 68.06 -41.42 -10.13
CA GLY A 202 69.32 -41.33 -10.90
C GLY A 202 70.06 -39.99 -10.96
N ALA A 203 70.97 -39.79 -9.98
CA ALA A 203 72.33 -39.25 -10.11
C ALA A 203 72.65 -38.10 -11.09
N GLY A 204 73.00 -36.94 -10.51
CA GLY A 204 74.25 -36.22 -10.80
C GLY A 204 74.25 -35.22 -11.97
N VAL A 205 74.46 -33.93 -11.66
CA VAL A 205 75.65 -33.13 -12.01
C VAL A 205 75.33 -31.62 -11.93
N MET A 206 75.95 -30.98 -10.92
CA MET A 206 76.61 -29.67 -10.87
C MET A 206 76.03 -28.43 -11.60
N ILE A 207 75.74 -27.42 -10.76
CA ILE A 207 75.59 -25.97 -11.02
C ILE A 207 76.96 -25.35 -11.40
N PRO A 208 77.06 -24.13 -11.97
CA PRO A 208 77.35 -22.92 -11.15
C PRO A 208 76.76 -21.58 -11.75
N PRO A 209 77.04 -20.34 -11.28
CA PRO A 209 76.18 -19.62 -10.32
C PRO A 209 75.83 -18.14 -10.63
N ALA A 210 74.91 -17.59 -9.83
CA ALA A 210 74.71 -16.20 -9.37
C ALA A 210 74.15 -15.10 -10.31
N ILE A 211 73.05 -14.45 -9.89
CA ILE A 211 73.01 -13.11 -9.24
C ILE A 211 71.67 -12.96 -8.49
N ARG A 212 71.74 -12.53 -7.22
CA ARG A 212 70.61 -12.22 -6.32
C ARG A 212 70.41 -10.70 -6.25
N GLN A 213 69.15 -10.26 -6.17
CA GLN A 213 68.57 -9.20 -5.29
C GLN A 213 67.25 -8.72 -5.93
N GLY A 214 66.13 -8.48 -5.22
CA GLY A 214 65.81 -8.54 -3.81
C GLY A 214 64.28 -8.42 -3.62
N SER A 215 63.78 -8.87 -2.47
CA SER A 215 62.39 -8.75 -2.02
C SER A 215 62.38 -8.75 -0.48
N PRO A 216 61.37 -8.14 0.16
CA PRO A 216 61.56 -7.21 1.27
C PRO A 216 61.50 -7.82 2.68
N MET A 217 62.01 -7.05 3.66
CA MET A 217 61.87 -7.33 5.09
C MET A 217 60.65 -6.62 5.72
N SER A 218 59.91 -7.43 6.47
CA SER A 218 59.40 -7.27 7.86
C SER A 218 58.65 -6.01 8.33
N ALA A 219 57.49 -6.31 8.96
CA ALA A 219 56.94 -5.83 10.25
C ALA A 219 55.41 -5.69 10.10
N VAL A 220 54.51 -6.04 11.02
CA VAL A 220 54.56 -6.44 12.42
C VAL A 220 53.17 -7.04 12.73
N SER A 221 53.10 -8.07 13.57
CA SER A 221 51.84 -8.53 14.19
C SER A 221 51.62 -7.78 15.50
N PRO A 222 50.36 -7.61 15.95
CA PRO A 222 50.06 -8.19 17.26
C PRO A 222 48.71 -8.93 17.30
N SER A 223 48.81 -10.15 17.85
CA SER A 223 47.93 -10.79 18.85
C SER A 223 46.55 -10.19 19.12
N GLY A 224 45.53 -11.05 19.08
CA GLY A 224 44.24 -10.81 19.73
C GLY A 224 43.22 -11.91 19.48
N ASN A 225 43.34 -13.03 20.19
CA ASN A 225 42.33 -14.09 20.25
C ASN A 225 40.95 -13.51 20.66
N ALA A 226 39.93 -13.72 19.84
CA ALA A 226 38.53 -13.59 20.25
C ALA A 226 37.78 -14.89 19.88
N PRO A 227 37.19 -15.61 20.86
CA PRO A 227 36.43 -16.81 20.59
C PRO A 227 35.08 -16.45 19.95
N MET A 228 34.70 -17.18 18.91
CA MET A 228 33.36 -17.19 18.32
C MET A 228 32.31 -17.44 19.41
N GLY A 229 31.66 -16.38 19.87
CA GLY A 229 30.47 -16.45 20.71
C GLY A 229 29.24 -16.66 19.84
N LYS A 230 28.67 -17.87 19.85
CA LYS A 230 27.29 -18.10 19.41
C LYS A 230 26.38 -17.28 20.32
N MET A 231 25.73 -16.24 19.79
CA MET A 231 24.76 -15.45 20.53
C MET A 231 23.49 -16.29 20.78
N PRO A 232 23.10 -16.57 22.04
CA PRO A 232 21.87 -17.31 22.31
C PRO A 232 20.68 -16.36 22.12
N SER A 233 19.76 -16.72 21.22
CA SER A 233 18.50 -16.02 21.03
C SER A 233 17.59 -16.23 22.25
N GLY A 234 17.32 -15.16 22.99
CA GLY A 234 16.54 -15.15 24.23
C GLY A 234 15.06 -14.84 24.04
N ILE A 235 14.40 -15.37 23.00
CA ILE A 235 12.95 -15.22 22.85
C ILE A 235 12.28 -16.51 23.34
N LYS A 236 11.76 -16.47 24.58
CA LYS A 236 10.81 -17.46 25.09
C LYS A 236 9.42 -17.14 24.53
N THR A 237 9.05 -17.72 23.39
CA THR A 237 7.65 -17.73 22.95
C THR A 237 6.90 -18.81 23.74
N ASN A 238 5.96 -18.41 24.60
CA ASN A 238 5.04 -19.34 25.25
C ASN A 238 3.82 -19.55 24.33
N ILE A 239 4.03 -20.24 23.22
CA ILE A 239 2.93 -20.62 22.32
C ILE A 239 2.29 -21.87 22.93
N LYS A 240 1.20 -21.68 23.69
CA LYS A 240 0.28 -22.77 23.95
C LYS A 240 -0.35 -23.17 22.62
N SER A 241 0.00 -24.36 22.13
CA SER A 241 -0.69 -24.99 21.01
C SER A 241 -2.16 -25.20 21.38
N ALA A 242 -3.04 -24.36 20.84
CA ALA A 242 -4.48 -24.57 20.94
C ALA A 242 -4.88 -25.67 19.94
N ASN A 243 -4.69 -26.93 20.34
CA ASN A 243 -5.39 -28.04 19.73
C ASN A 243 -6.84 -28.03 20.23
N GLN A 244 -7.69 -27.25 19.60
CA GLN A 244 -9.13 -27.52 19.56
C GLN A 244 -9.64 -27.29 18.14
N VAL A 245 -9.57 -28.37 17.36
CA VAL A 245 -10.36 -28.54 16.15
C VAL A 245 -11.82 -28.64 16.59
N HIS A 246 -12.63 -27.63 16.30
CA HIS A 246 -14.08 -27.73 16.43
C HIS A 246 -14.63 -28.55 15.25
N PRO A 247 -15.32 -29.69 15.49
CA PRO A 247 -16.02 -30.39 14.43
C PRO A 247 -17.31 -29.63 14.11
N TYR A 248 -17.45 -29.16 12.87
CA TYR A 248 -18.75 -28.73 12.35
C TYR A 248 -19.68 -29.95 12.26
N ARG A 249 -20.80 -29.88 12.96
CA ARG A 249 -22.06 -30.53 12.59
C ARG A 249 -23.08 -29.44 12.35
#